data_AF-A0A1X7RK19-F1
#
_entry.id   AF-A0A1X7RK19-F1
#
_cell.length_a   1.000
_cell.length_b   1.000
_cell.length_c   1.000
_cell.angle_alpha   90.00
_cell.angle_beta   90.00
_cell.angle_gamma   90.00
#
_symmetry.space_group_name_H-M   'P 1'
#
loop_
_entity.id
_entity.type
_entity.pdbx_description
1 polymer ?
#
loop_
_entity_poly.entity_id
_entity_poly.type
_entity_poly.pdbx_seq_one_letter_code
_entity_poly.pdbx_strand_id
1 'polypeptide(L)'
;MASIRSLIPLTFLLSTAHAQTSHSSCCDLNPGYDPIKVANQAIRLATHSWEYGTLSEALLQLYSPELSVFSPSAFPHGSLPAPDVSSTVGLNYALPHISLTNSTLIYADGAAGDPASLGPATLLIAQTKPEYLPPAIRQLAHFLIVPRHAPSTTPQGEKYRGAISHREKNVSIWADFIAMQGGEQSIDPSPKGLD
;
A
#
# COMPACT_ATOMS: atom_id res chain seq x y z
N MET A 1 3.75 14.20 76.80
CA MET A 1 2.78 13.52 75.92
C MET A 1 3.12 13.87 74.48
N ALA A 2 3.86 13.00 73.78
CA ALA A 2 4.25 13.21 72.39
C ALA A 2 3.20 12.57 71.48
N SER A 3 2.58 13.38 70.61
CA SER A 3 1.61 12.93 69.60
C SER A 3 2.35 12.73 68.28
N ILE A 4 2.62 11.47 67.95
CA ILE A 4 3.26 11.07 66.69
C ILE A 4 2.18 11.06 65.60
N ARG A 5 2.23 12.04 64.69
CA ARG A 5 1.43 12.02 63.47
C ARG A 5 2.10 11.12 62.45
N SER A 6 1.48 9.97 62.20
CA SER A 6 1.85 9.05 61.12
C SER A 6 1.56 9.69 59.76
N LEU A 7 2.59 9.90 58.95
CA LEU A 7 2.48 10.29 57.55
C LEU A 7 2.62 9.02 56.70
N ILE A 8 1.50 8.58 56.11
CA ILE A 8 1.49 7.51 55.11
C ILE A 8 1.84 8.16 53.76
N PRO A 9 2.90 7.73 53.04
CA PRO A 9 3.14 8.23 51.70
C PRO A 9 2.17 7.54 50.75
N LEU A 10 1.28 8.31 50.13
CA LEU A 10 0.43 7.86 49.03
C LEU A 10 1.29 7.77 47.77
N THR A 11 1.88 6.60 47.51
CA THR A 11 2.58 6.31 46.27
C THR A 11 1.57 6.16 45.13
N PHE A 12 1.48 7.19 44.29
CA PHE A 12 0.75 7.15 43.02
C PHE A 12 1.53 6.24 42.05
N LEU A 13 1.10 4.99 41.90
CA LEU A 13 1.59 4.10 40.85
C LEU A 13 1.00 4.57 39.52
N LEU A 14 1.77 5.38 38.77
CA LEU A 14 1.51 5.56 37.34
C LEU A 14 1.82 4.23 36.64
N SER A 15 0.80 3.38 36.52
CA SER A 15 0.83 2.25 35.62
C SER A 15 0.72 2.80 34.20
N THR A 16 1.86 3.09 33.57
CA THR A 16 1.91 3.29 32.12
C THR A 16 1.73 1.93 31.49
N ALA A 17 0.47 1.60 31.14
CA ALA A 17 0.20 0.52 30.21
C ALA A 17 0.80 0.93 28.86
N HIS A 18 2.08 0.61 28.66
CA HIS A 18 2.67 0.56 27.34
C HIS A 18 1.97 -0.59 26.63
N ALA A 19 1.00 -0.27 25.78
CA ALA A 19 0.55 -1.19 24.76
C ALA A 19 1.74 -1.44 23.84
N GLN A 20 2.55 -2.46 24.17
CA GLN A 20 3.54 -2.98 23.26
C GLN A 20 2.74 -3.62 22.12
N THR A 21 2.56 -2.88 21.04
CA THR A 21 2.25 -3.48 19.74
C THR A 21 3.42 -4.38 19.42
N SER A 22 3.24 -5.69 19.65
CA SER A 22 4.14 -6.69 19.10
C SER A 22 4.04 -6.54 17.58
N HIS A 23 4.97 -5.80 16.99
CA HIS A 23 5.17 -5.86 15.55
C HIS A 23 5.52 -7.30 15.26
N SER A 24 4.59 -8.03 14.64
CA SER A 24 4.91 -9.33 14.06
C SER A 24 6.07 -9.07 13.11
N SER A 25 7.25 -9.56 13.48
CA SER A 25 8.37 -9.49 12.56
C SER A 25 7.94 -10.32 11.34
N CYS A 26 8.24 -9.83 10.15
CA CYS A 26 7.95 -10.53 8.90
C CYS A 26 8.48 -11.98 8.87
N CYS A 27 9.40 -12.32 9.78
CA CYS A 27 10.08 -13.59 9.92
C CYS A 27 9.45 -14.53 10.96
N ASP A 28 8.35 -14.14 11.62
CA ASP A 28 7.73 -14.97 12.66
C ASP A 28 6.72 -15.99 12.05
N LEU A 29 6.25 -15.71 10.83
CA LEU A 29 5.45 -16.64 10.04
C LEU A 29 6.38 -17.64 9.33
N ASN A 30 6.09 -18.94 9.42
CA ASN A 30 6.78 -19.97 8.65
C ASN A 30 5.86 -20.47 7.51
N PRO A 31 5.93 -19.85 6.31
CA PRO A 31 5.12 -20.26 5.17
C PRO A 31 5.69 -21.47 4.41
N GLY A 32 6.71 -22.16 4.95
CA GLY A 32 7.39 -23.28 4.27
C GLY A 32 8.47 -22.85 3.27
N TYR A 33 8.79 -21.56 3.20
CA TYR A 33 9.90 -20.99 2.43
C TYR A 33 10.49 -19.79 3.18
N ASP A 34 11.66 -19.31 2.71
CA ASP A 34 12.34 -18.13 3.26
C ASP A 34 11.81 -16.85 2.57
N PRO A 35 10.95 -16.04 3.25
CA PRO A 35 10.36 -14.86 2.64
C PRO A 35 11.39 -13.79 2.28
N ILE A 36 12.53 -13.74 2.99
CA ILE A 36 13.61 -12.80 2.73
C ILE A 36 14.33 -13.16 1.42
N LYS A 37 14.56 -14.45 1.16
CA LYS A 37 15.12 -14.89 -0.13
C LYS A 37 14.17 -14.60 -1.29
N VAL A 38 12.87 -14.78 -1.10
CA VAL A 38 11.85 -14.46 -2.11
C VAL A 38 11.81 -12.97 -2.39
N ALA A 39 11.77 -12.12 -1.35
CA ALA A 39 11.82 -10.67 -1.49
C ALA A 39 13.08 -10.20 -2.25
N ASN A 40 14.24 -10.74 -1.89
CA ASN A 40 15.50 -10.43 -2.58
C ASN A 40 15.49 -10.89 -4.05
N GLN A 41 14.85 -12.02 -4.36
CA GLN A 41 14.70 -12.46 -5.74
C GLN A 41 13.73 -11.56 -6.51
N ALA A 42 12.62 -11.13 -5.91
CA ALA A 42 11.69 -10.20 -6.53
C ALA A 42 12.36 -8.86 -6.86
N ILE A 43 13.16 -8.30 -5.94
CA ILE A 43 13.94 -7.06 -6.16
C ILE A 43 14.87 -7.21 -7.37
N ARG A 44 15.47 -8.39 -7.57
CA ARG A 44 16.35 -8.65 -8.73
C ARG A 44 15.61 -8.81 -10.04
N LEU A 45 14.37 -9.30 -10.01
CA LEU A 45 13.60 -9.64 -11.21
C LEU A 45 12.68 -8.51 -11.68
N ALA A 46 12.31 -7.58 -10.80
CA ALA A 46 11.49 -6.44 -11.15
C ALA A 46 12.23 -5.53 -12.15
N THR A 47 11.67 -5.43 -13.36
CA THR A 47 12.23 -4.68 -14.49
C THR A 47 11.18 -3.83 -15.22
N HIS A 48 9.90 -4.06 -14.99
CA HIS A 48 8.80 -3.35 -15.63
C HIS A 48 8.18 -2.27 -14.73
N SER A 49 7.62 -1.23 -15.36
CA SER A 49 7.11 -0.02 -14.69
C SER A 49 6.08 -0.29 -13.60
N TRP A 50 5.19 -1.27 -13.80
CA TRP A 50 4.17 -1.64 -12.82
C TRP A 50 4.73 -2.50 -11.67
N GLU A 51 5.83 -3.21 -11.90
CA GLU A 51 6.44 -4.12 -10.93
C GLU A 51 7.07 -3.32 -9.79
N TYR A 52 7.60 -2.13 -10.06
CA TYR A 52 8.22 -1.29 -9.03
C TYR A 52 7.22 -0.88 -7.94
N GLY A 53 6.03 -0.42 -8.33
CA GLY A 53 4.97 -0.07 -7.36
C GLY A 53 4.43 -1.30 -6.64
N THR A 54 4.16 -2.38 -7.38
CA THR A 54 3.65 -3.63 -6.82
C THR A 54 4.63 -4.24 -5.81
N LEU A 55 5.93 -4.29 -6.16
CA LEU A 55 6.95 -4.80 -5.26
C LEU A 55 7.18 -3.88 -4.07
N SER A 56 7.14 -2.55 -4.25
CA SER A 56 7.17 -1.62 -3.11
C SER A 56 6.07 -1.95 -2.10
N GLU A 57 4.84 -2.17 -2.55
CA GLU A 57 3.72 -2.51 -1.68
C GLU A 57 3.87 -3.89 -1.03
N ALA A 58 4.40 -4.88 -1.74
CA ALA A 58 4.71 -6.19 -1.16
C ALA A 58 5.82 -6.10 -0.10
N LEU A 59 6.85 -5.28 -0.32
CA LEU A 59 7.91 -5.01 0.65
C LEU A 59 7.39 -4.26 1.87
N LEU A 60 6.41 -3.35 1.71
CA LEU A 60 5.72 -2.73 2.84
C LEU A 60 4.98 -3.79 3.66
N GLN A 61 4.17 -4.64 3.04
CA GLN A 61 3.47 -5.71 3.76
C GLN A 61 4.40 -6.67 4.47
N LEU A 62 5.54 -6.98 3.85
CA LEU A 62 6.54 -7.83 4.47
C LEU A 62 7.18 -7.11 5.66
N TYR A 63 7.88 -6.00 5.45
CA TYR A 63 8.76 -5.40 6.45
C TYR A 63 8.13 -4.33 7.35
N SER A 64 7.03 -3.72 6.93
CA SER A 64 6.37 -2.59 7.61
C SER A 64 4.85 -2.65 7.38
N PRO A 65 4.19 -3.77 7.76
CA PRO A 65 2.80 -4.04 7.40
C PRO A 65 1.85 -2.94 7.83
N GLU A 66 2.15 -2.21 8.92
CA GLU A 66 1.37 -1.06 9.38
C GLU A 66 1.31 0.11 8.40
N LEU A 67 2.26 0.21 7.47
CA LEU A 67 2.33 1.24 6.43
C LEU A 67 1.67 0.82 5.12
N SER A 68 1.34 -0.46 4.96
CA SER A 68 0.67 -0.98 3.76
C SER A 68 -0.75 -0.44 3.64
N VAL A 69 -1.23 -0.22 2.40
CA VAL A 69 -2.64 0.09 2.14
C VAL A 69 -3.58 -1.07 2.51
N PHE A 70 -3.03 -2.28 2.65
CA PHE A 70 -3.73 -3.49 3.04
C PHE A 70 -3.66 -3.77 4.55
N SER A 71 -3.03 -2.88 5.32
CA SER A 71 -3.05 -2.97 6.78
C SER A 71 -4.50 -2.90 7.29
N PRO A 72 -4.92 -3.75 8.23
CA PRO A 72 -6.21 -3.61 8.91
C PRO A 72 -6.40 -2.26 9.60
N SER A 73 -5.31 -1.58 9.93
CA SER A 73 -5.28 -0.25 10.55
C SER A 73 -4.68 0.82 9.61
N ALA A 74 -4.71 0.60 8.30
CA ALA A 74 -4.18 1.53 7.32
C ALA A 74 -4.75 2.95 7.54
N PHE A 75 -3.85 3.93 7.64
CA PHE A 75 -4.17 5.36 7.73
C PHE A 75 -5.06 5.73 8.93
N PRO A 76 -4.54 5.59 10.17
CA PRO A 76 -5.29 5.92 11.37
C PRO A 76 -5.78 7.37 11.32
N HIS A 77 -7.05 7.58 11.64
CA HIS A 77 -7.73 8.89 11.59
C HIS A 77 -7.81 9.54 10.19
N GLY A 78 -7.63 8.76 9.11
CA GLY A 78 -7.71 9.27 7.75
C GLY A 78 -6.47 10.08 7.31
N SER A 79 -5.38 9.97 8.07
CA SER A 79 -4.11 10.64 7.78
C SER A 79 -3.05 9.63 7.35
N LEU A 80 -2.20 10.03 6.40
CA LEU A 80 -1.04 9.24 6.02
C LEU A 80 0.02 9.29 7.13
N PRO A 81 0.63 8.16 7.52
CA PRO A 81 1.78 8.15 8.42
C PRO A 81 2.99 8.80 7.73
N ALA A 82 3.91 9.35 8.53
CA ALA A 82 5.14 10.00 8.06
C ALA A 82 6.39 9.16 8.40
N PRO A 83 6.62 8.02 7.73
CA PRO A 83 7.73 7.12 8.05
C PRO A 83 9.09 7.70 7.63
N ASP A 84 10.15 7.22 8.28
CA ASP A 84 11.52 7.42 7.81
C ASP A 84 11.78 6.53 6.59
N VAL A 85 11.70 7.16 5.42
CA VAL A 85 11.90 6.53 4.11
C VAL A 85 13.19 5.71 4.02
N SER A 86 14.28 6.14 4.66
CA SER A 86 15.58 5.46 4.56
C SER A 86 15.58 4.11 5.27
N SER A 87 14.77 3.97 6.33
CA SER A 87 14.62 2.76 7.12
C SER A 87 13.48 1.85 6.65
N THR A 88 12.54 2.37 5.86
CA THR A 88 11.41 1.60 5.31
C THR A 88 11.79 0.95 3.97
N VAL A 89 12.00 -0.37 3.98
CA VAL A 89 12.49 -1.14 2.82
C VAL A 89 11.69 -0.88 1.54
N GLY A 90 10.35 -0.95 1.60
CA GLY A 90 9.49 -0.72 0.44
C GLY A 90 9.60 0.69 -0.13
N LEU A 91 9.61 1.72 0.73
CA LEU A 91 9.72 3.10 0.29
C LEU A 91 11.11 3.42 -0.27
N ASN A 92 12.17 2.94 0.39
CA ASN A 92 13.54 3.09 -0.09
C ASN A 92 13.73 2.42 -1.45
N TYR A 93 13.10 1.26 -1.66
CA TYR A 93 13.09 0.58 -2.96
C TYR A 93 12.37 1.40 -4.05
N ALA A 94 11.24 2.04 -3.74
CA ALA A 94 10.47 2.81 -4.72
C ALA A 94 11.17 4.10 -5.18
N LEU A 95 11.94 4.77 -4.30
CA LEU A 95 12.59 6.07 -4.55
C LEU A 95 13.24 6.21 -5.94
N PRO A 96 14.18 5.34 -6.37
CA PRO A 96 14.88 5.49 -7.64
C PRO A 96 13.97 5.38 -8.88
N HIS A 97 12.75 4.86 -8.73
CA HIS A 97 11.80 4.65 -9.82
C HIS A 97 10.82 5.81 -9.99
N ILE A 98 10.75 6.72 -9.02
CA ILE A 98 9.83 7.86 -9.06
C ILE A 98 10.47 9.03 -9.78
N SER A 99 9.88 9.42 -10.91
CA SER A 99 10.25 10.61 -11.65
C SER A 99 9.64 11.87 -11.03
N LEU A 100 10.51 12.83 -10.70
CA LEU A 100 10.08 14.14 -10.22
C LEU A 100 9.64 15.08 -11.35
N THR A 101 10.02 14.79 -12.59
CA THR A 101 9.90 15.71 -13.74
C THR A 101 9.04 15.20 -14.88
N ASN A 102 8.82 13.88 -15.00
CA ASN A 102 8.00 13.32 -16.08
C ASN A 102 6.52 13.66 -15.89
N SER A 103 5.74 13.45 -16.95
CA SER A 103 4.27 13.61 -16.96
C SER A 103 3.56 12.74 -15.91
N THR A 104 4.12 11.56 -15.66
CA THR A 104 3.64 10.54 -14.71
C THR A 104 4.77 10.13 -13.76
N LEU A 105 4.48 9.27 -12.77
CA LEU A 105 5.49 8.82 -11.78
C LEU A 105 6.62 8.00 -12.42
N ILE A 106 6.37 7.27 -13.49
CA ILE A 106 7.39 6.60 -14.29
C ILE A 106 6.90 6.48 -15.74
N TYR A 107 7.82 6.29 -16.69
CA TYR A 107 7.46 5.95 -18.06
C TYR A 107 6.90 4.51 -18.14
N ALA A 108 5.81 4.32 -18.89
CA ALA A 108 4.98 3.12 -18.81
C ALA A 108 4.48 2.57 -20.15
N ASP A 109 5.17 2.87 -21.25
CA ASP A 109 4.89 2.30 -22.57
C ASP A 109 3.40 2.23 -22.97
N GLY A 110 2.66 3.30 -22.68
CA GLY A 110 1.24 3.42 -23.03
C GLY A 110 0.25 2.73 -22.08
N ALA A 111 0.69 2.25 -20.92
CA ALA A 111 -0.19 1.81 -19.82
C ALA A 111 -0.39 2.94 -18.79
N ALA A 112 -1.65 3.26 -18.51
CA ALA A 112 -2.00 4.31 -17.53
C ALA A 112 -1.89 3.83 -16.08
N GLY A 113 -1.93 2.51 -15.88
CA GLY A 113 -1.87 1.87 -14.56
C GLY A 113 -0.45 1.75 -14.00
N ASP A 114 0.56 1.48 -14.84
CA ASP A 114 1.91 1.22 -14.35
C ASP A 114 2.48 2.39 -13.55
N PRO A 115 2.38 3.67 -13.99
CA PRO A 115 2.90 4.76 -13.19
C PRO A 115 2.16 4.92 -11.87
N ALA A 116 0.85 4.66 -11.89
CA ALA A 116 0.01 4.77 -10.71
C ALA A 116 0.30 3.71 -9.65
N SER A 117 0.90 2.59 -10.01
CA SER A 117 1.34 1.57 -9.05
C SER A 117 2.32 2.13 -7.99
N LEU A 118 3.12 3.16 -8.34
CA LEU A 118 4.03 3.84 -7.41
C LEU A 118 3.32 4.90 -6.53
N GLY A 119 2.03 5.14 -6.74
CA GLY A 119 1.24 6.16 -6.06
C GLY A 119 1.26 6.05 -4.53
N PRO A 120 0.92 4.88 -3.94
CA PRO A 120 0.93 4.70 -2.49
C PRO A 120 2.28 5.03 -1.86
N ALA A 121 3.38 4.49 -2.43
CA ALA A 121 4.73 4.76 -1.97
C ALA A 121 5.08 6.25 -2.08
N THR A 122 4.75 6.89 -3.21
CA THR A 122 5.00 8.32 -3.43
C THR A 122 4.29 9.20 -2.40
N LEU A 123 3.03 8.88 -2.06
CA LEU A 123 2.25 9.62 -1.07
C LEU A 123 2.81 9.49 0.36
N LEU A 124 3.30 8.30 0.73
CA LEU A 124 3.98 8.07 2.01
C LEU A 124 5.33 8.79 2.06
N ILE A 125 6.13 8.71 1.00
CA ILE A 125 7.41 9.44 0.88
C ILE A 125 7.18 10.95 1.00
N ALA A 126 6.12 11.48 0.37
CA ALA A 126 5.79 12.89 0.39
C ALA A 126 5.52 13.46 1.80
N GLN A 127 5.20 12.61 2.79
CA GLN A 127 5.00 13.05 4.17
C GLN A 127 6.29 13.53 4.84
N THR A 128 7.45 13.02 4.43
CA THR A 128 8.77 13.42 4.97
C THR A 128 9.68 14.06 3.93
N LYS A 129 9.36 13.92 2.63
CA LYS A 129 10.06 14.51 1.50
C LYS A 129 9.09 15.29 0.60
N PRO A 130 8.79 16.56 0.93
CA PRO A 130 7.73 17.34 0.27
C PRO A 130 7.86 17.47 -1.25
N GLU A 131 9.06 17.32 -1.81
CA GLU A 131 9.34 17.34 -3.24
C GLU A 131 8.65 16.19 -4.03
N TYR A 132 8.17 15.15 -3.35
CA TYR A 132 7.42 14.04 -3.96
C TYR A 132 5.90 14.28 -4.04
N LEU A 133 5.38 15.33 -3.39
CA LEU A 133 3.96 15.68 -3.49
C LEU A 133 3.56 16.18 -4.90
N PRO A 134 4.30 17.09 -5.56
CA PRO A 134 3.93 17.52 -6.91
C PRO A 134 3.84 16.36 -7.93
N PRO A 135 4.77 15.39 -7.98
CA PRO A 135 4.62 14.19 -8.81
C PRO A 135 3.34 13.39 -8.55
N ALA A 136 2.95 13.19 -7.29
CA ALA A 136 1.71 12.50 -6.96
C ALA A 136 0.48 13.27 -7.50
N ILE A 137 0.48 14.60 -7.37
CA ILE A 137 -0.58 15.45 -7.91
C ILE A 137 -0.61 15.37 -9.46
N ARG A 138 0.55 15.35 -10.12
CA ARG A 138 0.62 15.17 -11.58
C ARG A 138 0.05 13.83 -12.02
N GLN A 139 0.34 12.75 -11.29
CA GLN A 139 -0.22 11.43 -11.58
C GLN A 139 -1.74 11.42 -11.45
N LEU A 140 -2.28 12.10 -10.43
CA LEU A 140 -3.73 12.27 -10.30
C LEU A 140 -4.31 13.05 -11.47
N ALA A 141 -3.67 14.15 -11.86
CA ALA A 141 -4.10 14.96 -13.01
C ALA A 141 -4.06 14.16 -14.33
N HIS A 142 -3.08 13.25 -14.48
CA HIS A 142 -2.99 12.35 -15.63
C HIS A 142 -4.24 11.47 -15.76
N PHE A 143 -4.76 10.93 -14.67
CA PHE A 143 -6.02 10.15 -14.70
C PHE A 143 -7.26 10.95 -15.14
N LEU A 144 -7.21 12.28 -15.10
CA LEU A 144 -8.31 13.11 -15.60
C LEU A 144 -8.31 13.19 -17.14
N ILE A 145 -7.19 12.91 -17.80
CA ILE A 145 -7.05 12.97 -19.26
C ILE A 145 -7.01 11.59 -19.93
N VAL A 146 -6.77 10.52 -19.17
CA VAL A 146 -6.82 9.13 -19.68
C VAL A 146 -8.25 8.79 -20.15
N PRO A 147 -8.41 8.09 -21.29
CA PRO A 147 -9.73 7.69 -21.81
C PRO A 147 -10.57 6.96 -20.77
N ARG A 148 -11.89 7.18 -20.82
CA ARG A 148 -12.85 6.53 -19.93
C ARG A 148 -13.85 5.72 -20.71
N HIS A 149 -14.32 4.63 -20.12
CA HIS A 149 -15.35 3.81 -20.74
C HIS A 149 -16.66 4.61 -20.83
N ALA A 150 -17.18 4.71 -22.06
CA ALA A 150 -18.41 5.43 -22.36
C ALA A 150 -19.63 4.71 -21.76
N PRO A 151 -20.78 5.40 -21.62
CA PRO A 151 -22.05 4.75 -21.29
C PRO A 151 -22.37 3.66 -22.33
N SER A 152 -23.00 2.56 -21.90
CA SER A 152 -23.37 1.46 -22.78
C SER A 152 -24.84 1.10 -22.60
N THR A 153 -25.50 0.71 -23.68
CA THR A 153 -26.88 0.22 -23.63
C THR A 153 -26.98 -1.25 -23.19
N THR A 154 -25.84 -1.93 -23.03
CA THR A 154 -25.79 -3.32 -22.55
C THR A 154 -25.58 -3.35 -21.03
N PRO A 155 -26.21 -4.29 -20.29
CA PRO A 155 -26.01 -4.42 -18.84
C PRO A 155 -24.53 -4.58 -18.45
N GLN A 156 -23.77 -5.34 -19.23
CA GLN A 156 -22.34 -5.58 -18.98
C GLN A 156 -21.51 -4.31 -19.24
N GLY A 157 -21.78 -3.56 -20.31
CA GLY A 157 -21.03 -2.34 -20.61
C GLY A 157 -21.35 -1.20 -19.64
N GLU A 158 -22.59 -1.12 -19.15
CA GLU A 158 -22.99 -0.05 -18.22
C GLU A 158 -22.31 -0.19 -16.86
N LYS A 159 -21.96 -1.41 -16.44
CA LYS A 159 -21.15 -1.68 -15.23
C LYS A 159 -19.81 -0.92 -15.23
N TYR A 160 -19.25 -0.64 -16.41
CA TYR A 160 -17.93 -0.02 -16.54
C TYR A 160 -18.01 1.48 -16.84
N ARG A 161 -19.20 2.09 -16.88
CA ARG A 161 -19.37 3.51 -17.19
C ARG A 161 -18.47 4.40 -16.32
N GLY A 162 -17.63 5.20 -16.97
CA GLY A 162 -16.72 6.15 -16.30
C GLY A 162 -15.42 5.53 -15.77
N ALA A 163 -15.23 4.21 -15.91
CA ALA A 163 -13.98 3.54 -15.55
C ALA A 163 -12.81 4.13 -16.35
N ILE A 164 -11.70 4.38 -15.65
CA ILE A 164 -10.45 4.85 -16.24
C ILE A 164 -9.85 3.71 -17.07
N SER A 165 -9.38 4.01 -18.28
CA SER A 165 -8.72 3.00 -19.11
C SER A 165 -7.36 2.61 -18.55
N HIS A 166 -7.00 1.34 -18.70
CA HIS A 166 -5.64 0.86 -18.45
C HIS A 166 -4.65 1.27 -19.54
N ARG A 167 -5.10 1.79 -20.70
CA ARG A 167 -4.25 2.23 -21.81
C ARG A 167 -4.42 3.73 -22.06
N GLU A 168 -3.34 4.35 -22.50
CA GLU A 168 -3.27 5.80 -22.73
C GLU A 168 -4.10 6.27 -23.93
N LYS A 169 -4.23 5.43 -24.97
CA LYS A 169 -4.77 5.85 -26.27
C LYS A 169 -6.14 5.28 -26.61
N ASN A 170 -6.46 4.09 -26.11
CA ASN A 170 -7.69 3.37 -26.45
C ASN A 170 -8.35 2.87 -25.17
N VAL A 171 -9.68 2.88 -25.12
CA VAL A 171 -10.41 2.30 -23.99
C VAL A 171 -10.11 0.81 -23.91
N SER A 172 -9.42 0.42 -22.86
CA SER A 172 -9.10 -0.94 -22.45
C SER A 172 -9.39 -1.09 -20.96
N ILE A 173 -10.21 -2.09 -20.64
CA ILE A 173 -10.47 -2.54 -19.27
C ILE A 173 -9.80 -3.90 -19.11
N TRP A 174 -8.94 -4.02 -18.12
CA TRP A 174 -8.34 -5.28 -17.75
C TRP A 174 -8.84 -5.69 -16.37
N ALA A 175 -8.91 -7.00 -16.14
CA ALA A 175 -9.37 -7.57 -14.87
C ALA A 175 -8.22 -7.78 -13.89
N ASP A 176 -6.99 -7.51 -14.30
CA ASP A 176 -5.83 -7.48 -13.42
C ASP A 176 -5.89 -6.23 -12.52
N PHE A 177 -5.56 -6.44 -11.25
CA PHE A 177 -5.61 -5.41 -10.22
C PHE A 177 -4.39 -4.48 -10.38
N ILE A 178 -4.54 -3.19 -10.07
CA ILE A 178 -3.40 -2.25 -9.95
C ILE A 178 -2.46 -2.66 -8.77
N ALA A 179 -2.91 -3.54 -7.87
CA ALA A 179 -2.13 -4.11 -6.78
C ALA A 179 -2.47 -5.61 -6.62
N MET A 180 -1.53 -6.50 -6.92
CA MET A 180 -1.75 -7.95 -6.92
C MET A 180 -1.75 -8.52 -5.50
N GLN A 181 -2.93 -8.85 -4.96
CA GLN A 181 -3.08 -9.76 -3.83
C GLN A 181 -4.27 -10.69 -4.04
N GLY A 182 -4.02 -12.00 -3.93
CA GLY A 182 -5.07 -13.01 -3.93
C GLY A 182 -5.91 -12.83 -2.67
N GLY A 183 -7.16 -12.40 -2.83
CA GLY A 183 -8.14 -12.49 -1.76
C GLY A 183 -8.34 -13.97 -1.41
N GLU A 184 -8.22 -14.30 -0.13
CA GLU A 184 -8.64 -15.58 0.39
C GLU A 184 -10.16 -15.72 0.16
N GLN A 185 -10.54 -16.44 -0.88
CA GLN A 185 -11.91 -16.93 -1.00
C GLN A 185 -12.10 -17.94 0.12
N SER A 186 -12.85 -17.56 1.15
CA SER A 186 -13.40 -18.50 2.12
C SER A 186 -14.11 -19.62 1.34
N ILE A 187 -13.54 -20.82 1.38
CA ILE A 187 -14.20 -22.02 0.87
C ILE A 187 -15.45 -22.21 1.73
N ASP A 188 -16.62 -21.94 1.16
CA ASP A 188 -17.90 -22.33 1.75
C ASP A 188 -17.97 -23.86 1.78
N PRO A 189 -18.00 -24.51 2.95
CA PRO A 189 -18.03 -25.96 3.05
C PRO A 189 -19.46 -26.52 2.94
N SER A 190 -20.38 -25.84 2.27
CA SER A 190 -21.74 -26.36 2.07
C SER A 190 -21.76 -27.42 0.96
N PRO A 191 -22.10 -28.69 1.25
CA PRO A 191 -22.23 -29.72 0.24
C PRO A 191 -23.45 -29.39 -0.61
N LYS A 192 -23.24 -29.12 -1.90
CA LYS A 192 -24.33 -29.04 -2.87
C LYS A 192 -24.98 -30.44 -2.93
N GLY A 193 -26.23 -30.50 -2.49
CA GLY A 193 -27.09 -31.66 -2.60
C GLY A 193 -27.12 -32.19 -4.02
N LEU A 194 -26.98 -33.51 -4.13
CA LEU A 194 -27.35 -34.28 -5.31
C LEU A 194 -28.79 -34.73 -5.09
N ASP A 195 -29.71 -34.03 -5.74
CA ASP A 195 -31.08 -34.46 -6.01
C ASP A 195 -31.58 -33.77 -7.29
#